data_AF-A0A348DFN4-F1
#
_entry.id   AF-A0A348DFN4-F1
#
_cell.length_a   1.000
_cell.length_b   1.000
_cell.length_c   1.000
_cell.angle_alpha   90.00
_cell.angle_beta   90.00
_cell.angle_gamma   90.00
#
_symmetry.space_group_name_H-M   'P 1'
#
loop_
_entity.id
_entity.type
_entity.pdbx_description
1 polymer ?
#
loop_
_entity_poly.entity_id
_entity_poly.type
_entity_poly.pdbx_seq_one_letter_code
_entity_poly.pdbx_strand_id
1 'polypeptide(L)' 'MTERGGHIRWEGQNSAWGKLLHESIPQETGYAQNLCMQGQYLDRETGLHYNLFRYYDPDSARLTQQDPIGLAGG' A
#
# COMPACT_ATOMS: atom_id res chain seq x y z
N MET A 1 2.59 -8.77 10.41
CA MET A 1 1.35 -8.95 11.19
C MET A 1 1.42 -10.27 11.92
N THR A 2 1.29 -10.23 13.23
CA THR A 2 1.36 -11.40 14.10
C THR A 2 -0.02 -11.67 14.67
N GLU A 3 -0.44 -12.93 14.67
CA GLU A 3 -1.69 -13.30 15.32
C GLU A 3 -1.53 -13.42 16.85
N ARG A 4 -2.65 -13.66 17.56
CA ARG A 4 -2.67 -13.75 19.03
C ARG A 4 -1.71 -14.80 19.59
N GLY A 5 -1.46 -15.88 18.85
CA GLY A 5 -0.55 -16.97 19.25
C GLY A 5 0.94 -16.66 19.07
N GLY A 6 1.31 -15.50 18.52
CA GLY A 6 2.71 -15.14 18.26
C GLY A 6 3.25 -15.61 16.91
N HIS A 7 2.45 -16.34 16.12
CA HIS A 7 2.82 -16.75 14.77
C HIS A 7 2.66 -15.60 13.76
N ILE A 8 3.57 -15.54 12.79
CA ILE A 8 3.49 -14.58 11.69
C ILE A 8 2.35 -15.03 10.77
N ARG A 9 1.34 -14.17 10.64
CA ARG A 9 0.21 -14.38 9.73
C ARG A 9 0.41 -13.66 8.39
N TRP A 10 1.25 -12.64 8.35
CA TRP A 10 1.58 -11.91 7.13
C TRP A 10 2.87 -11.12 7.35
N GLU A 11 3.73 -11.08 6.34
CA GLU A 11 4.90 -10.22 6.27
C GLU A 11 4.96 -9.61 4.88
N GLY A 12 5.37 -8.35 4.81
CA GLY A 12 5.59 -7.66 3.55
C GLY A 12 6.87 -6.85 3.61
N GLN A 13 7.62 -6.86 2.52
CA GLN A 13 8.80 -6.03 2.32
C GLN A 13 8.45 -4.96 1.31
N ASN A 14 8.64 -3.69 1.68
CA ASN A 14 8.28 -2.55 0.84
C ASN A 14 9.54 -1.83 0.34
N SER A 15 9.44 -1.22 -0.83
CA SER A 15 10.43 -0.26 -1.33
C SER A 15 10.41 1.02 -0.49
N ALA A 16 11.39 1.90 -0.72
CA ALA A 16 11.43 3.22 -0.09
C ALA A 16 10.18 4.06 -0.37
N TRP A 17 9.49 3.80 -1.48
CA TRP A 17 8.29 4.53 -1.93
C TRP A 17 7.00 3.75 -1.71
N GLY A 18 7.05 2.67 -0.94
CA GLY A 18 5.87 1.91 -0.51
C GLY A 18 5.45 0.77 -1.43
N LYS A 19 6.14 0.51 -2.55
CA LYS A 19 5.82 -0.62 -3.41
C LYS A 19 6.06 -1.93 -2.66
N LEU A 20 5.07 -2.82 -2.62
CA LEU A 20 5.23 -4.16 -2.06
C LEU A 20 6.14 -5.00 -2.97
N LEU A 21 7.35 -5.30 -2.50
CA LEU A 21 8.37 -6.07 -3.21
C LEU A 21 8.23 -7.57 -2.96
N HIS A 22 7.85 -7.93 -1.74
CA HIS A 22 7.62 -9.31 -1.33
C HIS A 22 6.46 -9.36 -0.35
N GLU A 23 5.65 -10.42 -0.43
CA GLU A 23 4.53 -10.69 0.45
C GLU A 23 4.52 -12.17 0.82
N SER A 24 4.56 -12.48 2.12
CA SER A 24 4.32 -13.84 2.61
C SER A 24 2.81 -14.01 2.85
N ILE A 25 2.15 -14.79 2.01
CA ILE A 25 0.73 -15.14 2.18
C ILE A 25 0.66 -16.59 2.66
N PRO A 26 0.20 -16.88 3.89
CA PRO A 26 -0.04 -18.26 4.30
C PRO A 26 -1.19 -18.83 3.45
N GLN A 27 -0.91 -19.89 2.69
CA GLN A 27 -1.87 -20.52 1.78
C GLN A 27 -3.19 -20.88 2.47
N GLU A 28 -3.16 -21.27 3.75
CA GLU A 28 -4.35 -21.68 4.50
C GLU A 28 -5.32 -20.53 4.80
N THR A 29 -4.81 -19.31 4.98
CA THR A 29 -5.65 -18.17 5.37
C THR A 29 -6.04 -17.29 4.19
N GLY A 30 -5.27 -17.33 3.10
CA GLY A 30 -5.43 -16.41 1.96
C GLY A 30 -5.39 -14.93 2.37
N TYR A 31 -4.85 -14.62 3.56
CA TYR A 31 -4.92 -13.29 4.12
C TYR A 31 -3.93 -12.36 3.41
N ALA A 32 -4.46 -11.24 2.94
CA ALA A 32 -3.70 -10.28 2.16
C ALA A 32 -3.87 -8.89 2.80
N GLN A 33 -2.77 -8.26 3.21
CA GLN A 33 -2.80 -6.93 3.83
C GLN A 33 -2.71 -5.86 2.74
N ASN A 34 -3.61 -4.88 2.77
CA ASN A 34 -3.64 -3.78 1.80
C ASN A 34 -3.24 -2.43 2.39
N LEU A 35 -3.08 -2.33 3.70
CA LEU A 35 -2.65 -1.07 4.30
C LEU A 35 -1.17 -0.80 3.96
N CYS A 36 -0.94 0.31 3.26
CA CYS A 36 0.37 0.82 2.89
C CYS A 36 0.83 1.92 3.87
N MET A 37 2.01 2.50 3.60
CA MET A 37 2.53 3.62 4.38
C MET A 37 1.55 4.81 4.37
N GLN A 38 1.57 5.60 5.44
CA GLN A 38 0.75 6.81 5.58
C GLN A 38 -0.77 6.57 5.45
N GLY A 39 -1.25 5.36 5.76
CA GLY A 39 -2.68 5.04 5.72
C GLY A 39 -3.26 4.88 4.32
N GLN A 40 -2.42 4.78 3.30
CA GLN A 40 -2.84 4.48 1.94
C GLN A 40 -3.34 3.03 1.83
N TYR A 41 -4.17 2.73 0.84
CA TYR A 41 -4.68 1.38 0.59
C TYR A 41 -4.23 0.86 -0.77
N LEU A 42 -3.56 -0.29 -0.81
CA LEU A 42 -3.17 -0.95 -2.05
C LEU A 42 -4.41 -1.45 -2.80
N ASP A 43 -4.60 -0.90 -3.99
CA ASP A 43 -5.46 -1.49 -5.01
C ASP A 43 -4.64 -2.53 -5.78
N ARG A 44 -4.88 -3.80 -5.49
CA ARG A 44 -4.13 -4.91 -6.12
C ARG A 44 -4.43 -5.08 -7.61
N GLU A 45 -5.57 -4.58 -8.11
CA GLU A 45 -5.91 -4.69 -9.54
C GLU A 45 -5.01 -3.77 -10.38
N THR A 46 -4.74 -2.57 -9.86
CA THR A 46 -3.95 -1.55 -10.57
C THR A 46 -2.50 -1.44 -10.09
N GLY A 47 -2.21 -1.93 -8.88
CA GLY A 47 -0.93 -1.72 -8.18
C GLY A 47 -0.77 -0.31 -7.60
N LEU A 48 -1.77 0.56 -7.76
CA LEU A 48 -1.75 1.92 -7.22
C LEU A 48 -2.20 1.92 -5.76
N HIS A 49 -1.82 2.95 -5.03
CA HIS A 49 -2.26 3.15 -3.66
C HIS A 49 -3.33 4.24 -3.59
N TYR A 50 -4.51 3.92 -3.09
CA TYR A 50 -5.57 4.88 -2.85
C TYR A 50 -5.28 5.73 -1.60
N ASN A 51 -5.37 7.05 -1.74
CA ASN A 51 -5.23 8.03 -0.68
C ASN A 51 -6.33 9.09 -0.83
N LEU A 52 -7.37 8.99 0.01
CA LEU A 52 -8.49 9.93 0.17
C LEU A 52 -8.65 10.91 -1.03
N PHE A 53 -9.29 10.42 -2.10
CA PHE A 53 -9.56 11.09 -3.38
C PHE A 53 -8.47 11.05 -4.47
N ARG A 54 -7.31 10.48 -4.22
CA ARG A 54 -6.21 10.36 -5.18
C ARG A 54 -5.61 8.96 -5.19
N TYR A 55 -4.94 8.61 -6.27
CA TYR A 55 -4.11 7.44 -6.39
C TYR A 55 -2.64 7.86 -6.40
N TYR A 56 -1.82 7.11 -5.69
CA TYR A 56 -0.37 7.25 -5.63
C TYR A 56 0.25 6.05 -6.36
N ASP A 57 1.15 6.34 -7.29
CA ASP A 57 1.95 5.36 -8.00
C ASP A 57 3.29 5.18 -7.26
N PRO A 58 3.51 4.03 -6.60
CA PRO A 58 4.73 3.77 -5.84
C PRO A 58 5.95 3.46 -6.73
N ASP A 59 5.76 3.13 -8.01
CA ASP A 59 6.85 2.91 -8.95
C ASP A 59 7.50 4.24 -9.38
N SER A 60 6.68 5.27 -9.56
CA SER A 60 7.14 6.59 -9.98
C SER A 60 7.15 7.64 -8.85
N ALA A 61 6.83 7.22 -7.63
CA ALA A 61 6.80 8.00 -6.40
C ALA A 61 5.96 9.29 -6.50
N ARG A 62 4.79 9.23 -7.16
CA ARG A 62 3.95 10.41 -7.43
C ARG A 62 2.47 10.14 -7.28
N LEU A 63 1.69 11.19 -7.03
CA LEU A 63 0.24 11.15 -7.19
C LEU A 63 -0.11 11.18 -8.68
N THR A 64 -1.10 10.39 -9.09
CA THR A 64 -1.52 10.30 -10.50
C THR A 64 -2.47 11.42 -10.89
N GLN A 65 -3.11 12.07 -9.92
CA GLN A 65 -3.95 13.26 -10.13
C GLN A 65 -3.27 14.53 -9.60
N GLN A 66 -3.65 15.66 -10.20
CA GLN A 66 -3.30 16.99 -9.70
C GLN A 66 -3.85 17.23 -8.29
N ASP A 67 -3.23 18.17 -7.57
CA ASP A 67 -3.72 18.55 -6.26
C ASP A 67 -5.11 19.21 -6.36
N PRO A 68 -6.14 18.73 -5.62
CA PRO A 68 -7.46 19.35 -5.60
C PRO A 68 -7.44 20.82 -5.15
N ILE A 69 -6.45 21.25 -4.35
CA ILE A 69 -6.27 22.66 -3.98
C ILE A 69 -5.41 23.45 -4.98
N GLY A 70 -4.95 22.80 -6.05
CA GLY A 70 -4.22 23.39 -7.16
C GLY A 70 -2.89 24.02 -6.72
N LEU A 71 -2.52 25.14 -7.36
CA LEU A 71 -1.28 25.87 -7.07
C LEU A 71 -1.20 26.43 -5.64
N ALA A 72 -2.31 26.46 -4.89
CA ALA A 72 -2.28 26.85 -3.48
C ALA A 72 -1.59 25.80 -2.59
N GLY A 73 -1.39 24.57 -3.09
CA GLY A 73 -0.66 23.50 -2.41
C GLY A 73 0.86 23.57 -2.52
N GLY A 74 1.40 24.46 -3.39
CA GLY A 74 2.83 24.60 -3.66
C GLY A 74 3.25 24.17 -5.07
#